data_AF-A0AAW1X666-F1
#
_entry.id   AF-A0AAW1X666-F1
#
_cell.length_a   1.000
_cell.length_b   1.000
_cell.length_c   1.000
_cell.angle_alpha   90.00
_cell.angle_beta   90.00
_cell.angle_gamma   90.00
#
_symmetry.space_group_name_H-M   'P 1'
#
loop_
_entity.id
_entity.type
_entity.pdbx_description
1 polymer ?
#
loop_
_entity_poly.entity_id
_entity_poly.type
_entity_poly.pdbx_seq_one_letter_code
_entity_poly.pdbx_strand_id
1 'polypeptide(L)'
;MAFKISVCVLLLCSTLLTTVQASQPNTKETRPPKGINVASVSNLLSDKGYHAMALTLEFMLESLISTQFIKHNTTQLTLFCPQDLAFLSSKFPQPPLTLLQYHAVPFKLDPATLEASFPVDSKVDTLLPGHPLVVTSLPGSGYTSLNLVKVKEWDLYNNGRVIIHGVEDFFDPAFQTLRYQQYDGISVKEGLNSNQENREIDPGYSSVDEATENWVILLCLVAAGIFVLIICFVYVPKIWDHKENEYSLLS
;
A
#
# COMPACT_ATOMS: atom_id res chain seq x y z
N MET A 1 50.59 10.12 -8.46
CA MET A 1 50.31 8.77 -8.97
C MET A 1 49.03 8.11 -8.41
N ALA A 2 48.19 8.81 -7.63
CA ALA A 2 46.94 8.24 -7.09
C ALA A 2 45.74 8.31 -8.05
N PHE A 3 45.79 9.16 -9.08
CA PHE A 3 44.63 9.38 -9.98
C PHE A 3 44.44 8.29 -11.06
N LYS A 4 45.43 7.41 -11.26
CA LYS A 4 45.36 6.34 -12.28
C LYS A 4 44.79 5.01 -11.76
N ILE A 5 44.74 4.83 -10.44
CA ILE A 5 44.22 3.58 -9.83
C ILE A 5 42.68 3.65 -9.69
N SER A 6 42.11 4.85 -9.49
CA SER A 6 40.65 5.04 -9.34
C SER A 6 39.86 4.77 -10.63
N VAL A 7 40.43 5.05 -11.81
CA VAL A 7 39.75 4.80 -13.10
C VAL A 7 39.77 3.31 -13.49
N CYS A 8 40.82 2.56 -13.12
CA CYS A 8 40.89 1.12 -13.39
C CYS A 8 39.90 0.31 -12.54
N VAL A 9 39.61 0.73 -11.30
CA VAL A 9 38.65 0.03 -10.42
C VAL A 9 37.20 0.27 -10.87
N LEU A 10 36.88 1.42 -11.46
CA LEU A 10 35.54 1.72 -11.98
C LEU A 10 35.23 1.03 -13.32
N LEU A 11 36.25 0.74 -14.13
CA LEU A 11 36.06 0.05 -15.42
C LEU A 11 35.98 -1.48 -15.32
N LEU A 12 36.48 -2.09 -14.23
CA LEU A 12 36.40 -3.54 -14.02
C LEU A 12 35.06 -4.00 -13.40
N CYS A 13 34.24 -3.08 -12.89
CA CYS A 13 32.91 -3.41 -12.34
C CYS A 13 31.80 -3.45 -13.39
N SER A 14 31.99 -2.94 -14.62
CA SER A 14 30.90 -2.85 -15.61
C SER A 14 30.72 -4.11 -16.48
N THR A 15 31.59 -5.10 -16.39
CA THR A 15 31.55 -6.29 -17.26
C THR A 15 31.10 -7.58 -16.58
N LEU A 16 30.64 -7.55 -15.32
CA LEU A 16 30.27 -8.77 -14.57
C LEU A 16 28.77 -9.07 -14.46
N LEU A 17 27.88 -8.28 -15.05
CA LEU A 17 26.44 -8.62 -15.12
C LEU A 17 25.92 -8.59 -16.56
N THR A 18 26.40 -9.50 -17.39
CA THR A 18 25.61 -9.96 -18.55
C THR A 18 25.73 -11.48 -18.72
N THR A 19 24.61 -12.08 -19.13
CA THR A 19 24.38 -13.46 -19.57
C THR A 19 24.32 -14.57 -18.52
N VAL A 20 23.24 -14.60 -17.73
CA VAL A 20 22.62 -15.88 -17.36
C VAL A 20 21.66 -16.25 -18.50
N GLN A 21 22.13 -17.08 -19.41
CA GLN A 21 21.29 -17.68 -20.44
C GLN A 21 20.48 -18.81 -19.79
N ALA A 22 19.23 -18.50 -19.44
CA ALA A 22 18.26 -19.51 -19.08
C ALA A 22 17.88 -20.31 -20.33
N SER A 23 18.19 -21.60 -20.33
CA SER A 23 17.48 -22.57 -21.17
C SER A 23 16.08 -22.75 -20.58
N GLN A 24 15.05 -22.22 -21.23
CA GLN A 24 13.65 -22.49 -20.93
C GLN A 24 12.91 -22.80 -22.24
N PRO A 25 12.17 -23.92 -22.30
CA PRO A 25 11.32 -24.26 -23.44
C PRO A 25 9.97 -23.51 -23.38
N ASN A 26 9.51 -23.11 -24.57
CA ASN A 26 8.13 -22.87 -25.01
C ASN A 26 7.18 -21.92 -24.23
N THR A 27 7.06 -20.72 -24.82
CA THR A 27 5.81 -20.02 -25.22
C THR A 27 4.76 -19.63 -24.17
N LYS A 28 4.69 -18.33 -23.88
CA LYS A 28 3.52 -17.45 -24.16
C LYS A 28 3.98 -15.98 -24.12
N GLU A 29 3.57 -15.20 -25.12
CA GLU A 29 4.01 -13.83 -25.42
C GLU A 29 3.89 -12.86 -24.22
N THR A 30 5.01 -12.26 -23.81
CA THR A 30 5.02 -11.09 -22.92
C THR A 30 4.91 -9.82 -23.77
N ARG A 31 3.71 -9.25 -23.85
CA ARG A 31 3.52 -7.88 -24.33
C ARG A 31 3.85 -6.88 -23.22
N PRO A 32 4.38 -5.69 -23.54
CA PRO A 32 4.60 -4.61 -22.57
C PRO A 32 3.28 -4.27 -21.85
N PRO A 33 3.31 -3.72 -20.61
CA PRO A 33 2.10 -3.50 -19.82
C PRO A 33 1.17 -2.55 -20.58
N LYS A 34 0.14 -3.14 -21.19
CA LYS A 34 -0.95 -2.42 -21.84
C LYS A 34 -1.72 -1.72 -20.71
N GLY A 35 -1.89 -0.41 -20.80
CA GLY A 35 -2.77 0.33 -19.89
C GLY A 35 -4.13 -0.35 -19.78
N ILE A 36 -4.80 -0.18 -18.64
CA ILE A 36 -6.13 -0.77 -18.42
C ILE A 36 -7.09 -0.18 -19.46
N ASN A 37 -7.62 -1.03 -20.34
CA ASN A 37 -8.68 -0.61 -21.26
C ASN A 37 -10.02 -0.77 -20.54
N VAL A 38 -10.49 0.31 -19.91
CA VAL A 38 -11.70 0.33 -19.08
C VAL A 38 -12.91 -0.20 -19.84
N ALA A 39 -13.11 0.21 -21.10
CA ALA A 39 -14.21 -0.26 -21.93
C ALA A 39 -14.19 -1.79 -22.14
N SER A 40 -13.00 -2.37 -22.35
CA SER A 40 -12.86 -3.82 -22.49
C SER A 40 -13.19 -4.57 -21.20
N VAL A 41 -12.80 -4.01 -20.04
CA VAL A 41 -13.12 -4.60 -18.73
C VAL A 41 -14.61 -4.47 -18.44
N SER A 42 -15.21 -3.31 -18.72
CA SER A 42 -16.65 -3.08 -18.55
C SER A 42 -17.50 -4.04 -19.40
N ASN A 43 -17.13 -4.24 -20.67
CA ASN A 43 -17.79 -5.22 -21.54
C ASN A 43 -17.67 -6.64 -20.97
N LEU A 44 -16.46 -7.04 -20.54
CA LEU A 44 -16.23 -8.36 -19.93
C LEU A 44 -17.08 -8.58 -18.66
N LEU A 45 -17.18 -7.57 -17.80
CA LEU A 45 -18.01 -7.65 -16.60
C LEU A 45 -19.50 -7.77 -16.95
N SER A 46 -19.96 -6.99 -17.93
CA SER A 46 -21.33 -7.06 -18.42
C SER A 46 -21.66 -8.44 -18.99
N ASP A 47 -20.79 -9.01 -19.83
CA ASP A 47 -20.95 -10.34 -20.41
C ASP A 47 -21.03 -11.45 -19.34
N LYS A 48 -20.43 -11.22 -18.17
CA LYS A 48 -20.47 -12.12 -17.01
C LYS A 48 -21.62 -11.84 -16.03
N GLY A 49 -22.50 -10.88 -16.32
CA GLY A 49 -23.65 -10.57 -15.46
C GLY A 49 -23.35 -9.61 -14.31
N TYR A 50 -22.29 -8.80 -14.43
CA TYR A 50 -21.92 -7.74 -13.50
C TYR A 50 -22.16 -6.35 -14.13
N HIS A 51 -23.36 -6.11 -14.68
CA HIS A 51 -23.70 -4.90 -15.43
C HIS A 51 -23.65 -3.65 -14.57
N ALA A 52 -24.14 -3.72 -13.33
CA ALA A 52 -24.18 -2.57 -12.44
C ALA A 52 -22.76 -2.08 -12.12
N MET A 53 -21.85 -3.03 -11.83
CA MET A 53 -20.46 -2.69 -11.59
C MET A 53 -19.74 -2.23 -12.86
N ALA A 54 -20.06 -2.80 -14.02
CA ALA A 54 -19.52 -2.38 -15.31
C ALA A 54 -19.78 -0.90 -15.63
N LEU A 55 -20.93 -0.36 -15.19
CA LEU A 55 -21.28 1.05 -15.32
C LEU A 55 -20.53 1.94 -14.32
N THR A 56 -20.25 1.46 -13.11
CA THR A 56 -19.54 2.24 -12.08
C THR A 56 -18.02 2.15 -12.17
N LEU A 57 -17.50 1.18 -12.93
CA LEU A 57 -16.08 0.85 -13.01
C LEU A 57 -15.22 2.02 -13.51
N GLU A 58 -15.72 2.78 -14.49
CA GLU A 58 -15.00 3.92 -15.06
C GLU A 58 -14.75 4.99 -14.01
N PHE A 59 -15.81 5.43 -13.32
CA PHE A 59 -15.71 6.39 -12.22
C PHE A 59 -14.80 5.90 -11.08
N MET A 60 -14.89 4.60 -10.75
CA MET A 60 -14.04 4.00 -9.73
C MET A 60 -12.56 4.05 -10.15
N LEU A 61 -12.21 3.50 -11.31
CA LEU A 61 -10.83 3.43 -11.78
C LEU A 61 -10.23 4.82 -11.99
N GLU A 62 -10.98 5.78 -12.54
CA GLU A 62 -10.52 7.17 -12.67
C GLU A 62 -10.18 7.79 -11.31
N SER A 63 -11.05 7.60 -10.31
CA SER A 63 -10.80 8.07 -8.95
C SER A 63 -9.57 7.41 -8.32
N LEU A 64 -9.39 6.10 -8.52
CA LEU A 64 -8.23 5.36 -8.03
C LEU A 64 -6.92 5.73 -8.76
N ILE A 65 -6.99 6.05 -10.05
CA ILE A 65 -5.84 6.54 -10.83
C ILE A 65 -5.45 7.94 -10.37
N SER A 66 -6.44 8.80 -10.10
CA SER A 66 -6.22 10.19 -9.67
C SER A 66 -5.59 10.28 -8.27
N THR A 67 -5.85 9.32 -7.39
CA THR A 67 -5.31 9.28 -6.01
C THR A 67 -3.86 8.79 -5.91
N GLN A 68 -3.10 8.79 -7.02
CA GLN A 68 -1.74 8.27 -7.16
C GLN A 68 -1.55 6.76 -6.97
N PHE A 69 -2.59 6.00 -6.59
CA PHE A 69 -2.45 4.56 -6.36
C PHE A 69 -1.90 3.85 -7.59
N ILE A 70 -2.35 4.17 -8.80
CA ILE A 70 -1.90 3.48 -10.04
C ILE A 70 -0.83 4.27 -10.83
N LYS A 71 -0.45 5.46 -10.36
CA LYS A 71 0.38 6.40 -11.14
C LYS A 71 1.82 5.91 -11.39
N HIS A 72 2.39 5.13 -10.47
CA HIS A 72 3.78 4.70 -10.55
C HIS A 72 4.01 3.39 -11.30
N ASN A 73 3.00 2.78 -11.90
CA ASN A 73 3.13 1.54 -12.68
C ASN A 73 3.79 0.39 -11.88
N THR A 74 3.75 0.43 -10.55
CA THR A 74 4.35 -0.57 -9.63
C THR A 74 3.34 -1.23 -8.70
N THR A 75 2.16 -0.64 -8.54
CA THR A 75 1.14 -1.09 -7.61
C THR A 75 0.20 -2.09 -8.26
N GLN A 76 -0.21 -3.07 -7.46
CA GLN A 76 -1.24 -4.06 -7.81
C GLN A 76 -2.52 -3.71 -7.05
N LEU A 77 -3.66 -3.99 -7.66
CA LEU A 77 -4.98 -3.69 -7.13
C LEU A 77 -5.85 -4.92 -7.29
N THR A 78 -6.52 -5.33 -6.22
CA THR A 78 -7.58 -6.33 -6.28
C THR A 78 -8.92 -5.66 -6.02
N LEU A 79 -9.89 -5.89 -6.88
CA LEU A 79 -11.22 -5.32 -6.80
C LEU A 79 -12.25 -6.43 -6.59
N PHE A 80 -13.07 -6.29 -5.55
CA PHE A 80 -14.22 -7.14 -5.32
C PHE A 80 -15.46 -6.51 -5.97
N CYS A 81 -16.07 -7.25 -6.89
CA CYS A 81 -17.15 -6.83 -7.76
C CYS A 81 -18.46 -7.49 -7.29
N PRO A 82 -19.39 -6.75 -6.66
CA PRO A 82 -20.67 -7.30 -6.23
C PRO A 82 -21.52 -7.69 -7.42
N GLN A 83 -22.27 -8.78 -7.29
CA GLN A 83 -23.26 -9.20 -8.29
C GLN A 83 -24.38 -8.15 -8.43
N ASP A 84 -25.02 -8.11 -9.60
CA ASP A 84 -26.11 -7.14 -9.87
C ASP A 84 -27.26 -7.24 -8.87
N LEU A 85 -27.52 -8.43 -8.31
CA LEU A 85 -28.53 -8.62 -7.26
C LEU A 85 -28.23 -7.78 -6.01
N ALA A 86 -26.95 -7.60 -5.65
CA ALA A 86 -26.51 -6.77 -4.53
C ALA A 86 -26.95 -5.32 -4.69
N PHE A 87 -26.92 -4.78 -5.91
CA PHE A 87 -27.35 -3.41 -6.19
C PHE A 87 -28.86 -3.24 -6.02
N LEU A 88 -29.64 -4.31 -6.25
CA LEU A 88 -31.09 -4.31 -6.07
C LEU A 88 -31.52 -4.47 -4.61
N SER A 89 -30.79 -5.27 -3.83
CA SER A 89 -31.10 -5.55 -2.43
C SER A 89 -30.40 -4.62 -1.44
N SER A 90 -29.37 -3.88 -1.86
CA SER A 90 -28.61 -3.01 -0.96
C SER A 90 -29.35 -1.73 -0.62
N LYS A 91 -28.91 -1.13 0.48
CA LYS A 91 -29.25 0.25 0.85
C LYS A 91 -28.68 1.28 -0.16
N PHE A 92 -27.79 0.87 -1.05
CA PHE A 92 -27.01 1.74 -1.94
C PHE A 92 -27.15 1.32 -3.42
N PRO A 93 -28.31 1.57 -4.06
CA PRO A 93 -28.50 1.30 -5.49
C PRO A 93 -27.45 2.01 -6.37
N GLN A 94 -26.99 3.17 -5.92
CA GLN A 94 -25.83 3.87 -6.46
C GLN A 94 -24.77 3.97 -5.35
N PRO A 95 -23.75 3.10 -5.34
CA PRO A 95 -22.78 3.07 -4.27
C PRO A 95 -21.92 4.35 -4.27
N PRO A 96 -21.72 4.99 -3.10
CA PRO A 96 -20.79 6.11 -3.00
C PRO A 96 -19.35 5.63 -3.21
N LEU A 97 -18.45 6.55 -3.59
CA LEU A 97 -17.03 6.25 -3.82
C LEU A 97 -16.36 5.56 -2.62
N THR A 98 -16.73 5.91 -1.39
CA THR A 98 -16.18 5.30 -0.17
C THR A 98 -16.52 3.81 -0.06
N LEU A 99 -17.73 3.42 -0.45
CA LEU A 99 -18.14 2.01 -0.49
C LEU A 99 -17.38 1.25 -1.58
N LEU A 100 -17.16 1.90 -2.73
CA LEU A 100 -16.32 1.37 -3.80
C LEU A 100 -14.86 1.19 -3.34
N GLN A 101 -14.28 2.18 -2.66
CA GLN A 101 -12.93 2.05 -2.06
C GLN A 101 -12.83 0.90 -1.06
N TYR A 102 -13.90 0.65 -0.31
CA TYR A 102 -13.95 -0.48 0.61
C TYR A 102 -13.91 -1.86 -0.09
N HIS A 103 -14.24 -1.90 -1.37
CA HIS A 103 -14.17 -3.12 -2.18
C HIS A 103 -12.84 -3.30 -2.91
N ALA A 104 -11.90 -2.37 -2.71
CA ALA A 104 -10.61 -2.38 -3.38
C ALA A 104 -9.48 -2.63 -2.36
N VAL A 105 -8.55 -3.51 -2.71
CA VAL A 105 -7.39 -3.90 -1.91
C VAL A 105 -6.11 -3.48 -2.63
N PRO A 106 -5.19 -2.72 -1.98
CA PRO A 106 -4.00 -2.13 -2.62
C PRO A 106 -2.86 -3.12 -2.93
N PHE A 107 -3.17 -4.41 -3.06
CA PHE A 107 -2.21 -5.45 -3.41
C PHE A 107 -2.91 -6.60 -4.13
N LYS A 108 -2.10 -7.49 -4.72
CA LYS A 108 -2.59 -8.73 -5.33
C LYS A 108 -3.09 -9.68 -4.25
N LEU A 109 -4.36 -10.05 -4.33
CA LEU A 109 -5.00 -10.98 -3.41
C LEU A 109 -5.71 -12.08 -4.20
N ASP A 110 -4.94 -13.09 -4.63
CA ASP A 110 -5.47 -14.29 -5.27
C ASP A 110 -5.83 -15.38 -4.23
N PRO A 111 -6.54 -16.46 -4.61
CA PRO A 111 -6.95 -17.50 -3.66
C PRO A 111 -5.78 -18.09 -2.87
N ALA A 112 -4.66 -18.36 -3.55
CA ALA A 112 -3.48 -18.96 -2.94
C ALA A 112 -2.81 -18.00 -1.93
N THR A 113 -2.75 -16.72 -2.26
CA THR A 113 -2.23 -15.66 -1.38
C THR A 113 -3.11 -15.51 -0.15
N LEU A 114 -4.44 -15.51 -0.34
CA LEU A 114 -5.40 -15.46 0.76
C LEU A 114 -5.19 -16.67 1.70
N GLU A 115 -5.16 -17.88 1.17
CA GLU A 115 -4.97 -19.10 1.97
C GLU A 115 -3.63 -19.15 2.70
N ALA A 116 -2.54 -18.74 2.03
CA ALA A 116 -1.20 -18.85 2.58
C ALA A 116 -0.89 -17.76 3.62
N SER A 117 -1.47 -16.56 3.48
CA SER A 117 -1.07 -15.38 4.27
C SER A 117 -2.16 -14.88 5.21
N PHE A 118 -3.42 -15.24 4.99
CA PHE A 118 -4.56 -14.68 5.72
C PHE A 118 -5.40 -15.81 6.35
N PRO A 119 -5.08 -16.23 7.59
CA PRO A 119 -5.93 -17.18 8.31
C PRO A 119 -7.32 -16.58 8.58
N VAL A 120 -8.27 -17.42 8.99
CA VAL A 120 -9.58 -16.95 9.45
C VAL A 120 -9.39 -15.92 10.59
N ASP A 121 -10.25 -14.91 10.62
CA ASP A 121 -10.23 -13.72 11.48
C ASP A 121 -9.10 -12.71 11.22
N SER A 122 -8.23 -12.96 10.23
CA SER A 122 -7.23 -11.98 9.80
C SER A 122 -7.83 -10.81 9.03
N LYS A 123 -7.12 -9.67 9.06
CA LYS A 123 -7.52 -8.41 8.43
C LYS A 123 -6.80 -8.22 7.10
N VAL A 124 -7.54 -7.74 6.11
CA VAL A 124 -7.08 -7.41 4.75
C VAL A 124 -7.37 -5.93 4.54
N ASP A 125 -6.32 -5.10 4.47
CA ASP A 125 -6.51 -3.66 4.31
C ASP A 125 -7.15 -3.31 2.95
N THR A 126 -8.01 -2.30 2.96
CA THR A 126 -8.71 -1.79 1.77
C THR A 126 -8.22 -0.39 1.42
N LEU A 127 -8.71 0.15 0.30
CA LEU A 127 -8.51 1.55 -0.06
C LEU A 127 -9.36 2.52 0.76
N LEU A 128 -10.29 2.02 1.60
CA LEU A 128 -10.98 2.83 2.60
C LEU A 128 -10.16 2.82 3.90
N PRO A 129 -9.49 3.93 4.28
CA PRO A 129 -8.60 3.95 5.44
C PRO A 129 -9.31 3.54 6.73
N GLY A 130 -8.65 2.74 7.56
CA GLY A 130 -9.20 2.28 8.85
C GLY A 130 -10.30 1.22 8.73
N HIS A 131 -10.63 0.76 7.51
CA HIS A 131 -11.67 -0.23 7.29
C HIS A 131 -11.07 -1.44 6.53
N PRO A 132 -10.45 -2.42 7.23
CA PRO A 132 -10.10 -3.68 6.61
C PRO A 132 -11.32 -4.56 6.24
N LEU A 133 -11.10 -5.58 5.43
CA LEU A 133 -11.96 -6.76 5.36
C LEU A 133 -11.45 -7.82 6.32
N VAL A 134 -12.33 -8.68 6.81
CA VAL A 134 -11.97 -9.79 7.69
C VAL A 134 -12.22 -11.11 6.98
N VAL A 135 -11.21 -11.99 6.98
CA VAL A 135 -11.37 -13.33 6.42
C VAL A 135 -12.25 -14.15 7.35
N THR A 136 -13.39 -14.61 6.86
CA THR A 136 -14.40 -15.32 7.67
C THR A 136 -14.51 -16.80 7.32
N SER A 137 -14.12 -17.18 6.11
CA SER A 137 -14.05 -18.59 5.70
C SER A 137 -12.99 -18.75 4.61
N LEU A 138 -12.29 -19.88 4.60
CA LEU A 138 -11.26 -20.25 3.62
C LEU A 138 -11.75 -21.42 2.75
N PRO A 139 -11.18 -21.61 1.53
CA PRO A 139 -11.64 -22.64 0.59
C PRO A 139 -11.72 -24.05 1.18
N GLY A 140 -10.82 -24.41 2.12
CA GLY A 140 -10.86 -25.69 2.84
C GLY A 140 -12.18 -25.98 3.59
N SER A 141 -13.00 -24.96 3.84
CA SER A 141 -14.34 -25.06 4.45
C SER A 141 -15.50 -25.18 3.43
N GLY A 142 -15.19 -25.20 2.13
CA GLY A 142 -16.15 -25.33 1.03
C GLY A 142 -16.44 -24.03 0.27
N TYR A 143 -16.12 -22.87 0.85
CA TYR A 143 -16.17 -21.58 0.18
C TYR A 143 -15.26 -20.55 0.89
N THR A 144 -14.92 -19.47 0.20
CA THR A 144 -14.23 -18.32 0.79
C THR A 144 -15.21 -17.20 1.07
N SER A 145 -15.07 -16.54 2.22
CA SER A 145 -15.82 -15.32 2.50
C SER A 145 -14.98 -14.27 3.22
N LEU A 146 -15.23 -13.01 2.87
CA LEU A 146 -14.69 -11.82 3.52
C LEU A 146 -15.88 -11.05 4.11
N ASN A 147 -15.81 -10.68 5.39
CA ASN A 147 -16.94 -10.05 6.10
C ASN A 147 -18.28 -10.80 5.97
N LEU A 148 -18.24 -12.14 5.96
CA LEU A 148 -19.39 -13.01 5.68
C LEU A 148 -20.00 -12.90 4.28
N VAL A 149 -19.41 -12.11 3.39
CA VAL A 149 -19.77 -12.06 1.97
C VAL A 149 -18.93 -13.08 1.21
N LYS A 150 -19.58 -13.98 0.49
CA LYS A 150 -18.89 -15.04 -0.26
C LYS A 150 -18.23 -14.50 -1.51
N VAL A 151 -17.01 -14.98 -1.77
CA VAL A 151 -16.37 -14.80 -3.08
C VAL A 151 -16.95 -15.86 -4.01
N LYS A 152 -17.69 -15.42 -5.03
CA LYS A 152 -18.41 -16.28 -5.98
C LYS A 152 -17.52 -16.68 -7.15
N GLU A 153 -16.74 -15.74 -7.66
CA GLU A 153 -15.92 -15.94 -8.86
C GLU A 153 -14.53 -15.36 -8.66
N TRP A 154 -13.52 -16.21 -8.72
CA TRP A 154 -12.14 -15.78 -8.73
C TRP A 154 -11.69 -15.42 -10.15
N ASP A 155 -10.75 -14.48 -10.25
CA ASP A 155 -10.17 -14.01 -11.52
C ASP A 155 -11.19 -13.70 -12.64
N LEU A 156 -12.22 -12.91 -12.34
CA LEU A 156 -13.14 -12.38 -13.37
C LEU A 156 -12.37 -11.66 -14.48
N TYR A 157 -11.36 -10.90 -14.09
CA TYR A 157 -10.37 -10.22 -14.94
C TYR A 157 -9.03 -10.20 -14.21
N ASN A 158 -7.94 -10.42 -14.93
CA ASN A 158 -6.60 -10.35 -14.37
C ASN A 158 -5.59 -9.95 -15.46
N ASN A 159 -4.96 -8.80 -15.32
CA ASN A 159 -3.87 -8.36 -16.21
C ASN A 159 -2.53 -8.21 -15.47
N GLY A 160 -2.39 -8.81 -14.29
CA GLY A 160 -1.22 -8.72 -13.41
C GLY A 160 -1.09 -7.41 -12.63
N ARG A 161 -1.89 -6.39 -12.95
CA ARG A 161 -1.95 -5.09 -12.22
C ARG A 161 -3.28 -4.91 -11.51
N VAL A 162 -4.37 -5.13 -12.23
CA VAL A 162 -5.73 -5.11 -11.72
C VAL A 162 -6.27 -6.53 -11.81
N ILE A 163 -6.75 -6.99 -10.67
CA ILE A 163 -7.42 -8.28 -10.52
C ILE A 163 -8.83 -7.98 -10.06
N ILE A 164 -9.82 -8.63 -10.66
CA ILE A 164 -11.22 -8.48 -10.29
C ILE A 164 -11.75 -9.84 -9.85
N HIS A 165 -12.40 -9.88 -8.69
CA HIS A 165 -13.06 -11.05 -8.14
C HIS A 165 -14.54 -10.73 -7.93
N GLY A 166 -15.43 -11.66 -8.24
CA GLY A 166 -16.86 -11.54 -8.04
C GLY A 166 -17.27 -11.91 -6.62
N VAL A 167 -18.09 -11.08 -5.98
CA VAL A 167 -18.63 -11.31 -4.64
C VAL A 167 -20.16 -11.28 -4.63
N GLU A 168 -20.75 -11.94 -3.66
CA GLU A 168 -22.20 -12.12 -3.55
C GLU A 168 -22.96 -10.81 -3.27
N ASP A 169 -22.41 -9.95 -2.41
CA ASP A 169 -23.05 -8.73 -1.93
C ASP A 169 -22.01 -7.62 -1.69
N PHE A 170 -22.46 -6.42 -1.34
CA PHE A 170 -21.58 -5.37 -0.85
C PHE A 170 -21.03 -5.72 0.54
N PHE A 171 -19.74 -5.48 0.76
CA PHE A 171 -19.19 -5.43 2.11
C PHE A 171 -19.78 -4.26 2.90
N ASP A 172 -20.30 -4.54 4.09
CA ASP A 172 -20.79 -3.52 5.03
C ASP A 172 -19.63 -2.89 5.80
N PRO A 173 -19.34 -1.57 5.66
CA PRO A 173 -18.31 -0.89 6.45
C PRO A 173 -18.55 -0.98 7.96
N ALA A 174 -19.81 -1.15 8.41
CA ALA A 174 -20.14 -1.35 9.81
C ALA A 174 -19.83 -2.78 10.32
N PHE A 175 -19.40 -3.70 9.46
CA PHE A 175 -19.07 -5.07 9.85
C PHE A 175 -18.08 -5.11 11.03
N GLN A 176 -17.08 -4.22 11.00
CA GLN A 176 -16.06 -4.15 12.05
C GLN A 176 -16.59 -3.57 13.36
N THR A 177 -17.39 -2.51 13.29
CA THR A 177 -17.95 -1.87 14.49
C THR A 177 -18.97 -2.75 15.21
N LEU A 178 -19.63 -3.67 14.48
CA LEU A 178 -20.64 -4.55 15.03
C LEU A 178 -20.10 -5.91 15.52
N ARG A 179 -18.98 -6.41 14.96
CA ARG A 179 -18.43 -7.74 15.29
C ARG A 179 -17.04 -7.71 15.93
N TYR A 180 -16.33 -6.58 15.86
CA TYR A 180 -14.97 -6.42 16.40
C TYR A 180 -14.81 -5.08 17.18
N GLN A 181 -15.77 -4.76 18.05
CA GLN A 181 -15.66 -3.62 18.99
C GLN A 181 -14.35 -3.62 19.80
N GLN A 182 -13.75 -4.80 20.01
CA GLN A 182 -12.56 -4.97 20.85
C GLN A 182 -11.24 -4.42 20.25
N TYR A 183 -11.28 -3.77 19.08
CA TYR A 183 -10.10 -3.14 18.47
C TYR A 183 -10.25 -1.65 18.16
N ASP A 184 -11.41 -1.07 18.47
CA ASP A 184 -11.53 0.38 18.50
C ASP A 184 -11.03 0.83 19.88
N GLY A 185 -9.97 1.63 19.92
CA GLY A 185 -9.28 2.06 21.15
C GLY A 185 -10.10 2.99 22.05
N ILE A 186 -11.43 2.87 22.04
CA ILE A 186 -12.32 3.61 22.93
C ILE A 186 -12.60 2.70 24.12
N SER A 187 -11.83 2.91 25.19
CA SER A 187 -12.15 2.39 26.51
C SER A 187 -13.43 3.05 27.01
N VAL A 188 -14.58 2.56 26.56
CA VAL A 188 -15.86 2.84 27.22
C VAL A 188 -15.84 2.04 28.51
N LYS A 189 -15.39 2.68 29.58
CA LYS A 189 -15.66 2.20 30.93
C LYS A 189 -17.18 2.22 31.12
N GLU A 190 -17.80 1.06 31.08
CA GLU A 190 -19.10 0.86 31.71
C GLU A 190 -18.97 1.26 33.19
N GLY A 191 -19.76 2.26 33.57
CA GLY A 191 -19.72 2.84 34.90
C GLY A 191 -20.99 3.62 35.18
N LEU A 192 -22.14 2.93 35.20
CA LEU A 192 -23.28 3.41 35.99
C LEU A 192 -22.95 3.19 37.46
N ASN A 193 -22.39 4.21 38.12
CA ASN A 193 -22.83 4.56 39.47
C ASN A 193 -22.33 5.95 39.92
N SER A 194 -23.28 6.66 40.51
CA SER A 194 -23.23 7.96 41.13
C SER A 194 -22.14 8.10 42.20
N ASN A 195 -21.38 9.20 42.16
CA ASN A 195 -21.40 10.28 43.17
C ASN A 195 -20.13 11.14 43.11
N GLN A 196 -20.37 12.42 43.28
CA GLN A 196 -19.51 13.59 43.30
C GLN A 196 -18.41 13.55 44.37
N GLU A 197 -17.16 13.89 44.00
CA GLU A 197 -16.30 14.75 44.85
C GLU A 197 -15.16 15.40 44.04
N ASN A 198 -15.04 16.72 44.20
CA ASN A 198 -13.95 17.54 43.68
C ASN A 198 -12.60 17.10 44.24
N ARG A 199 -11.57 17.01 43.40
CA ARG A 199 -10.19 17.34 43.77
C ARG A 199 -9.35 17.69 42.54
N GLU A 200 -8.81 18.89 42.57
CA GLU A 200 -7.93 19.55 41.61
C GLU A 200 -6.47 19.20 41.95
N ILE A 201 -5.73 18.50 41.08
CA ILE A 201 -4.25 18.37 41.10
C ILE A 201 -3.71 18.11 39.66
N ASP A 202 -2.84 19.02 39.21
CA ASP A 202 -1.78 19.04 38.17
C ASP A 202 -1.79 18.17 36.89
N PRO A 203 -1.41 18.74 35.72
CA PRO A 203 -1.18 18.00 34.49
C PRO A 203 0.22 17.36 34.50
N GLY A 204 0.28 16.10 34.93
CA GLY A 204 1.42 15.22 34.75
C GLY A 204 1.52 14.73 33.30
N TYR A 205 2.66 15.05 32.68
CA TYR A 205 3.16 14.59 31.39
C TYR A 205 2.81 13.11 31.12
N SER A 206 2.08 12.83 30.03
CA SER A 206 1.83 11.47 29.57
C SER A 206 2.54 11.20 28.25
N SER A 207 3.14 10.01 28.22
CA SER A 207 4.07 9.44 27.25
C SER A 207 3.63 9.65 25.80
N VAL A 208 4.54 10.17 25.01
CA VAL A 208 4.43 10.24 23.55
C VAL A 208 4.50 8.82 23.00
N ASP A 209 3.55 8.48 22.13
CA ASP A 209 3.49 7.22 21.43
C ASP A 209 4.79 6.94 20.66
N GLU A 210 5.33 5.75 20.89
CA GLU A 210 6.50 5.16 20.24
C GLU A 210 6.20 4.80 18.78
N ALA A 211 5.88 5.81 17.96
CA ALA A 211 5.71 5.69 16.51
C ALA A 211 6.03 6.97 15.73
N THR A 212 6.41 8.07 16.41
CA THR A 212 6.75 9.36 15.76
C THR A 212 8.24 9.72 15.77
N GLU A 213 9.12 8.93 16.39
CA GLU A 213 10.53 9.33 16.52
C GLU A 213 11.43 9.01 15.31
N ASN A 214 11.03 8.12 14.39
CA ASN A 214 11.92 7.74 13.29
C ASN A 214 12.21 8.89 12.30
N TRP A 215 11.22 9.74 12.03
CA TRP A 215 11.39 10.86 11.10
C TRP A 215 12.16 12.02 11.73
N VAL A 216 12.01 12.25 13.03
CA VAL A 216 12.75 13.30 13.77
C VAL A 216 14.23 12.92 13.88
N ILE A 217 14.54 11.66 14.19
CA ILE A 217 15.92 11.16 14.23
C ILE A 217 16.58 11.26 12.86
N LEU A 218 15.85 10.93 11.78
CA LEU A 218 16.36 11.09 10.40
C LEU A 218 16.65 12.56 10.08
N LEU A 219 15.77 13.48 10.48
CA LEU A 219 15.95 14.92 10.26
C LEU A 219 17.16 15.47 11.03
N CYS A 220 17.37 14.99 12.27
CA CYS A 220 18.55 15.30 13.07
C CYS A 220 19.85 14.78 12.43
N LEU A 221 19.87 13.57 11.90
CA LEU A 221 21.04 13.01 11.20
C LEU A 221 21.38 13.77 9.92
N VAL A 222 20.36 14.16 9.15
CA VAL A 222 20.55 14.98 7.94
C VAL A 222 21.11 16.36 8.30
N ALA A 223 20.57 17.00 9.33
CA ALA A 223 21.06 18.29 9.82
C ALA A 223 22.52 18.20 10.31
N ALA A 224 22.88 17.15 11.05
CA ALA A 224 24.24 16.92 11.51
C ALA A 224 25.22 16.68 10.33
N GLY A 225 24.81 15.91 9.32
CA GLY A 225 25.60 15.71 8.10
C GLY A 225 25.86 17.00 7.33
N ILE A 226 24.82 17.83 7.18
CA ILE A 226 24.95 19.15 6.53
C ILE A 226 25.88 20.06 7.33
N PHE A 227 25.78 20.06 8.67
CA PHE A 227 26.65 20.87 9.54
C PHE A 227 28.13 20.47 9.42
N VAL A 228 28.42 19.15 9.38
CA VAL A 228 29.79 18.65 9.16
C VAL A 228 30.32 19.05 7.78
N LEU A 229 29.49 18.97 6.73
CA LEU A 229 29.87 19.40 5.38
C LEU A 229 30.17 20.90 5.32
N ILE A 230 29.38 21.75 6.00
CA ILE A 230 29.63 23.19 6.11
C ILE A 230 30.96 23.45 6.81
N ILE A 231 31.26 22.75 7.92
CA ILE A 231 32.56 22.88 8.61
C ILE A 231 33.70 22.48 7.68
N CYS A 232 33.59 21.35 6.97
CA CYS A 232 34.62 20.95 6.00
C CYS A 232 34.79 22.03 4.91
N PHE A 233 33.71 22.57 4.35
CA PHE A 233 33.80 23.55 3.27
C PHE A 233 34.34 24.91 3.73
N VAL A 234 34.07 25.31 4.97
CA VAL A 234 34.49 26.61 5.52
C VAL A 234 35.89 26.56 6.12
N TYR A 235 36.29 25.43 6.72
CA TYR A 235 37.58 25.32 7.42
C TYR A 235 38.68 24.58 6.63
N VAL A 236 38.35 23.79 5.60
CA VAL A 236 39.38 23.17 4.74
C VAL A 236 40.07 24.15 3.77
N PRO A 237 39.51 25.28 3.31
CA PRO A 237 40.27 26.19 2.44
C PRO A 237 41.42 26.89 3.18
N LYS A 238 41.48 26.83 4.52
CA LYS A 238 42.48 27.56 5.32
C LYS A 238 43.71 26.75 5.72
N ILE A 239 43.83 25.49 5.25
CA ILE A 239 45.02 24.65 5.52
C ILE A 239 45.99 24.57 4.33
N TRP A 240 45.59 25.08 3.15
CA TRP A 240 46.43 25.06 1.94
C TRP A 240 47.18 26.37 1.67
N ASP A 241 46.82 27.47 2.34
CA ASP A 241 47.46 28.79 2.12
C ASP A 241 48.78 28.95 2.92
N HIS A 242 49.10 28.04 3.84
CA HIS A 242 50.31 28.14 4.67
C HIS A 242 51.51 27.35 4.12
N LYS A 243 51.33 26.56 3.03
CA LYS A 243 52.41 25.78 2.42
C LYS A 243 52.98 26.38 1.13
N GLU A 244 52.36 27.40 0.54
CA GLU A 244 52.91 28.07 -0.64
C GLU A 244 53.81 29.28 -0.31
N ASN A 245 53.78 29.78 0.93
CA ASN A 245 54.61 30.92 1.36
C ASN A 245 56.01 30.55 1.90
N GLU A 246 56.36 29.26 2.01
CA GLU A 246 57.71 28.83 2.44
C GLU A 246 58.64 28.49 1.26
N TYR A 247 58.11 28.34 0.04
CA TYR A 247 58.90 28.06 -1.16
C TYR A 247 59.24 29.30 -2.00
N SER A 248 58.77 30.48 -1.60
CA SER A 248 59.01 31.76 -2.28
C SER A 248 60.07 32.64 -1.61
N LEU A 249 60.72 32.17 -0.54
CA LEU A 249 61.80 32.88 0.17
C LEU A 249 63.20 32.24 0.03
N LEU A 250 63.37 31.30 -0.90
CA LEU A 250 64.67 30.66 -1.19
C LEU A 250 65.04 30.67 -2.70
N SER A 251 64.69 31.72 -3.45
CA SER A 251 65.27 32.01 -4.77
C SER A 251 65.74 33.45 -4.87
#